data_AF-A0A149U5K2-F1
#
_entry.id   AF-A0A149U5K2-F1
#
_cell.length_a   1.000
_cell.length_b   1.000
_cell.length_c   1.000
_cell.angle_alpha   90.00
_cell.angle_beta   90.00
_cell.angle_gamma   90.00
#
_symmetry.space_group_name_H-M   'P 1'
#
loop_
_entity.id
_entity.type
_entity.pdbx_description
1 polymer ?
#
loop_
_entity_poly.entity_id
_entity_poly.type
_entity_poly.pdbx_seq_one_letter_code
_entity_poly.pdbx_strand_id
1 'polypeptide(L)'
;MLAGIIAIAMHPTASFADQRFIDGTCGEGSHIAEGAFGDDLTKRQSRFFCDAAAIISNNGDILVQFSQKEAHHNPSLAYAGRMSGDKDVMNVERVYFSPQNSATVSDGVCKFFYKDTMLTGIMCGVKIDETGRRTTAIVVFNSRH
;
A
#
# COMPACT_ATOMS: atom_id res chain seq x y z
N MET A 1 -6.07 -54.94 22.16
CA MET A 1 -4.96 -54.35 21.38
C MET A 1 -5.54 -53.93 20.03
N LEU A 2 -6.07 -52.71 19.89
CA LEU A 2 -5.38 -51.46 19.49
C LEU A 2 -4.64 -51.57 18.14
N ALA A 3 -5.23 -50.97 17.10
CA ALA A 3 -4.56 -49.99 16.23
C ALA A 3 -5.57 -49.44 15.20
N GLY A 4 -6.15 -48.27 15.49
CA GLY A 4 -6.90 -47.48 14.52
C GLY A 4 -5.93 -46.61 13.72
N ILE A 5 -6.07 -46.61 12.39
CA ILE A 5 -5.31 -45.74 11.50
C ILE A 5 -6.11 -44.43 11.36
N ILE A 6 -5.64 -43.38 12.01
CA ILE A 6 -6.12 -42.01 11.79
C ILE A 6 -5.42 -41.50 10.54
N ALA A 7 -6.16 -41.41 9.44
CA ALA A 7 -5.73 -40.66 8.27
C ALA A 7 -5.75 -39.17 8.62
N ILE A 8 -4.57 -38.57 8.76
CA ILE A 8 -4.42 -37.13 8.94
C ILE A 8 -4.73 -36.48 7.59
N ALA A 9 -5.89 -35.85 7.48
CA ALA A 9 -6.19 -34.96 6.36
C ALA A 9 -5.17 -33.81 6.38
N MET A 10 -4.25 -33.82 5.41
CA MET A 10 -3.41 -32.68 5.10
C MET A 10 -4.33 -31.54 4.66
N HIS A 11 -4.45 -30.52 5.51
CA HIS A 11 -5.14 -29.29 5.15
C HIS A 11 -4.32 -28.59 4.05
N PRO A 12 -4.96 -27.96 3.06
CA PRO A 12 -4.26 -27.34 1.94
C PRO A 12 -3.28 -26.30 2.45
N THR A 13 -2.04 -26.37 1.96
CA THR A 13 -1.02 -25.34 2.13
C THR A 13 -1.60 -24.01 1.68
N ALA A 14 -1.69 -23.04 2.58
CA ALA A 14 -1.92 -21.66 2.20
C ALA A 14 -0.86 -21.29 1.15
N SER A 15 -1.31 -20.93 -0.05
CA SER A 15 -0.42 -20.32 -1.04
C SER A 15 0.10 -19.05 -0.40
N PHE A 16 1.39 -19.03 -0.04
CA PHE A 16 2.01 -17.82 0.48
C PHE A 16 1.88 -16.75 -0.60
N ALA A 17 1.27 -15.61 -0.25
CA ALA A 17 1.37 -14.40 -1.05
C ALA A 17 2.86 -14.12 -1.30
N ASP A 18 3.22 -13.71 -2.51
CA ASP A 18 4.60 -13.26 -2.76
C ASP A 18 4.76 -11.92 -2.04
N GLN A 19 5.71 -11.87 -1.09
CA GLN A 19 5.92 -10.76 -0.18
C GLN A 19 7.35 -10.24 -0.32
N ARG A 20 7.46 -8.94 -0.57
CA ARG A 20 8.75 -8.25 -0.67
C ARG A 20 8.80 -7.06 0.29
N PHE A 21 9.76 -7.08 1.20
CA PHE A 21 10.07 -5.96 2.08
C PHE A 21 11.21 -5.14 1.50
N ILE A 22 11.09 -3.82 1.60
CA ILE A 22 11.98 -2.86 0.96
C ILE A 22 12.33 -1.78 1.98
N ASP A 23 13.62 -1.57 2.16
CA ASP A 23 14.14 -0.48 2.97
C ASP A 23 14.21 0.79 2.15
N GLY A 24 13.95 1.93 2.77
CA GLY A 24 13.94 3.18 2.04
C GLY A 24 13.56 4.39 2.87
N THR A 25 12.98 5.39 2.23
CA THR A 25 12.53 6.62 2.88
C THR A 25 11.41 7.27 2.08
N CYS A 26 10.34 7.66 2.77
CA CYS A 26 9.35 8.58 2.24
C CYS A 26 9.97 9.97 1.98
N GLY A 27 9.87 10.46 0.74
CA GLY A 27 10.27 11.81 0.34
C GLY A 27 9.34 12.90 0.86
N GLU A 28 9.70 14.16 0.60
CA GLU A 28 8.94 15.34 1.06
C GLU A 28 7.55 15.45 0.44
N GLY A 29 7.34 14.85 -0.73
CA GLY A 29 6.03 14.77 -1.38
C GLY A 29 5.04 13.85 -0.69
N SER A 30 5.44 13.07 0.32
CA SER A 30 4.56 12.15 1.04
C SER A 30 3.69 12.89 2.05
N HIS A 31 2.37 12.86 1.85
CA HIS A 31 1.41 13.57 2.70
C HIS A 31 -0.01 13.00 2.62
N ILE A 32 -0.81 13.35 3.62
CA ILE A 32 -2.26 13.19 3.62
C ILE A 32 -2.87 14.58 3.74
N ALA A 33 -3.86 14.91 2.92
CA ALA A 33 -4.58 16.17 2.99
C ALA A 33 -6.09 15.94 2.89
N GLU A 34 -6.86 16.78 3.57
CA GLU A 34 -8.32 16.68 3.59
C GLU A 34 -8.97 18.07 3.58
N GLY A 35 -10.11 18.18 2.88
CA GLY A 35 -10.89 19.41 2.83
C GLY A 35 -12.26 19.22 2.16
N ALA A 36 -13.02 20.31 2.06
CA ALA A 36 -14.24 20.32 1.27
C ALA A 36 -13.92 20.28 -0.23
N PHE A 37 -14.88 19.91 -1.06
CA PHE A 37 -14.71 20.00 -2.52
C PHE A 37 -14.42 21.44 -2.97
N GLY A 38 -13.39 21.59 -3.79
CA GLY A 38 -12.92 22.90 -4.27
C GLY A 38 -11.90 23.58 -3.37
N ASP A 39 -11.63 23.05 -2.17
CA ASP A 39 -10.55 23.57 -1.31
C ASP A 39 -9.18 23.34 -1.97
N ASP A 40 -8.29 24.32 -1.80
CA ASP A 40 -6.87 24.18 -2.09
C ASP A 40 -6.20 23.30 -1.02
N LEU A 41 -6.09 22.00 -1.31
CA LEU A 41 -5.53 21.00 -0.40
C LEU A 41 -4.00 21.14 -0.22
N THR A 42 -3.31 21.92 -1.05
CA THR A 42 -1.85 22.09 -0.95
C THR A 42 -1.42 22.75 0.37
N LYS A 43 -2.34 23.47 1.02
CA LYS A 43 -2.11 24.16 2.30
C LYS A 43 -2.54 23.35 3.52
N ARG A 44 -3.09 22.16 3.33
CA ARG A 44 -3.64 21.30 4.39
C ARG A 44 -2.95 19.93 4.46
N GLN A 45 -1.71 19.87 4.01
CA GLN A 45 -0.93 18.65 3.96
C GLN A 45 -0.36 18.33 5.34
N SER A 46 -0.73 17.16 5.86
CA SER A 46 -0.03 16.52 6.98
C SER A 46 1.03 15.59 6.41
N ARG A 47 2.29 15.80 6.79
CA ARG A 47 3.41 15.03 6.28
C ARG A 47 3.31 13.56 6.71
N PHE A 48 3.48 12.64 5.77
CA PHE A 48 3.57 11.22 6.03
C PHE A 48 5.03 10.77 5.97
N PHE A 49 5.49 10.09 7.02
CA PHE A 49 6.85 9.58 7.11
C PHE A 49 6.83 8.05 7.07
N CYS A 50 7.84 7.47 6.44
CA CYS A 50 8.05 6.03 6.37
C CYS A 50 9.52 5.74 6.04
N ASP A 51 9.99 4.57 6.44
CA ASP A 51 11.34 4.05 6.15
C ASP A 51 11.31 2.60 5.63
N ALA A 52 10.12 2.04 5.47
CA ALA A 52 9.89 0.72 4.92
C ALA A 52 8.68 0.70 3.98
N ALA A 53 8.76 -0.19 2.99
CA ALA A 53 7.64 -0.59 2.16
C ALA A 53 7.52 -2.12 2.11
N ALA A 54 6.30 -2.63 2.03
CA ALA A 54 6.00 -4.02 1.76
C ALA A 54 5.11 -4.11 0.53
N ILE A 55 5.48 -4.96 -0.44
CA ILE A 55 4.64 -5.32 -1.58
C ILE A 55 4.18 -6.75 -1.36
N ILE A 56 2.87 -6.96 -1.30
CA ILE A 56 2.24 -8.25 -1.09
C ILE A 56 1.35 -8.52 -2.28
N SER A 57 1.53 -9.64 -2.96
CA SER A 57 0.69 -10.03 -4.09
C SER A 57 -0.02 -11.36 -3.86
N ASN A 58 -1.29 -11.43 -4.23
CA ASN A 58 -2.12 -12.62 -4.10
C ASN A 58 -3.14 -12.67 -5.24
N ASN A 59 -3.05 -13.68 -6.11
CA ASN A 59 -4.00 -13.92 -7.21
C ASN A 59 -4.28 -12.68 -8.10
N GLY A 60 -3.26 -11.85 -8.35
CA GLY A 60 -3.37 -10.64 -9.17
C GLY A 60 -3.72 -9.37 -8.39
N ASP A 61 -4.16 -9.49 -7.14
CA ASP A 61 -4.31 -8.37 -6.22
C ASP A 61 -2.95 -8.02 -5.61
N ILE A 62 -2.67 -6.73 -5.47
CA ILE A 62 -1.45 -6.21 -4.89
C ILE A 62 -1.80 -5.24 -3.77
N LEU A 63 -1.10 -5.38 -2.64
CA LEU A 63 -1.07 -4.42 -1.55
C LEU A 63 0.34 -3.82 -1.46
N VAL A 64 0.43 -2.50 -1.50
CA VAL A 64 1.67 -1.76 -1.21
C VAL A 64 1.47 -1.03 0.12
N GLN A 65 2.18 -1.44 1.15
CA GLN A 65 2.11 -0.85 2.48
C GLN A 65 3.38 -0.07 2.79
N PHE A 66 3.24 1.13 3.34
CA PHE A 66 4.33 1.96 3.83
C PHE A 66 4.21 2.15 5.33
N SER A 67 5.34 2.09 6.04
CA SER A 67 5.39 2.25 7.49
C SER A 67 6.71 2.84 7.96
N GLN A 68 6.73 3.38 9.18
CA GLN A 68 7.95 3.55 9.95
C GLN A 68 8.25 2.25 10.71
N LYS A 69 9.51 1.81 10.78
CA LYS A 69 9.88 0.58 11.47
C LYS A 69 9.83 0.74 13.00
N GLU A 70 10.19 1.91 13.50
CA GLU A 70 10.46 2.15 14.94
C GLU A 70 9.38 2.98 15.66
N ALA A 71 8.30 3.39 14.99
CA ALA A 71 7.28 4.23 15.63
C ALA A 71 6.30 3.41 16.47
N HIS A 72 6.24 3.63 17.78
CA HIS A 72 5.34 2.90 18.68
C HIS A 72 3.83 3.07 18.37
N HIS A 73 3.47 4.04 17.53
CA HIS A 73 2.09 4.29 17.09
C HIS A 73 1.85 3.90 15.61
N ASN A 74 2.91 3.45 14.91
CA ASN A 74 2.99 3.00 13.51
C ASN A 74 1.81 3.39 12.61
N PRO A 75 1.70 4.68 12.21
CA PRO A 75 0.80 5.04 11.14
C PRO A 75 1.29 4.34 9.86
N SER A 76 0.56 3.31 9.45
CA SER A 76 0.76 2.63 8.17
C SER A 76 -0.19 3.20 7.15
N LEU A 77 0.27 3.34 5.92
CA LEU A 77 -0.58 3.68 4.79
C LEU A 77 -0.43 2.60 3.73
N ALA A 78 -1.51 1.92 3.38
CA ALA A 78 -1.48 0.86 2.38
C ALA A 78 -2.43 1.12 1.23
N TYR A 79 -2.01 0.74 0.03
CA TYR A 79 -2.72 0.92 -1.23
C TYR A 79 -2.96 -0.46 -1.83
N ALA A 80 -4.22 -0.82 -2.03
CA ALA A 80 -4.60 -2.09 -2.62
C ALA A 80 -5.23 -1.90 -3.99
N GLY A 81 -4.86 -2.76 -4.92
CA GLY A 81 -5.33 -2.67 -6.29
C GLY A 81 -4.79 -3.79 -7.16
N ARG A 82 -4.75 -3.54 -8.47
CA ARG A 82 -4.30 -4.49 -9.49
C ARG A 82 -3.36 -3.81 -10.46
N MET A 83 -2.38 -4.55 -10.98
CA MET A 83 -1.55 -4.05 -12.06
C MET A 83 -2.43 -3.70 -13.27
N SER A 84 -2.18 -2.55 -13.87
CA SER A 84 -2.74 -2.23 -15.16
C SER A 84 -2.04 -3.08 -16.24
N GLY A 85 -2.48 -2.95 -17.49
CA GLY A 85 -1.76 -3.57 -18.62
C GLY A 85 -0.31 -3.08 -18.75
N ASP A 86 -0.01 -1.90 -18.20
CA ASP A 86 1.33 -1.36 -18.06
C ASP A 86 1.97 -1.93 -16.78
N LYS A 87 3.00 -2.75 -16.95
CA LYS A 87 3.61 -3.59 -15.90
C LYS A 87 4.31 -2.82 -14.76
N ASP A 88 4.32 -1.49 -14.81
CA ASP A 88 4.89 -0.60 -13.80
C ASP A 88 3.83 0.30 -13.13
N VAL A 89 2.56 0.13 -13.47
CA VAL A 89 1.44 0.89 -12.93
C VAL A 89 0.41 -0.04 -12.31
N MET A 90 -0.01 0.27 -11.08
CA MET A 90 -1.11 -0.38 -10.39
C MET A 90 -2.25 0.62 -10.24
N ASN A 91 -3.44 0.23 -10.69
CA ASN A 91 -4.66 0.98 -10.40
C ASN A 91 -5.07 0.65 -8.97
N VAL A 92 -5.22 1.68 -8.14
CA VAL A 92 -5.60 1.52 -6.74
C VAL A 92 -7.12 1.53 -6.65
N GLU A 93 -7.68 0.57 -5.93
CA GLU A 93 -9.13 0.44 -5.69
C GLU A 93 -9.47 0.79 -4.23
N ARG A 94 -8.53 0.56 -3.31
CA ARG A 94 -8.68 0.80 -1.88
C ARG A 94 -7.44 1.38 -1.25
N VAL A 95 -7.62 2.21 -0.23
CA VAL A 95 -6.54 2.69 0.63
C VAL A 95 -6.87 2.40 2.09
N TYR A 96 -5.84 2.08 2.87
CA TYR A 96 -5.94 1.69 4.27
C TYR A 96 -5.11 2.68 5.10
N PHE A 97 -5.76 3.50 5.90
CA PHE A 97 -5.11 4.35 6.91
C PHE A 97 -4.85 3.60 8.22
N SER A 98 -5.51 2.44 8.37
CA SER A 98 -5.24 1.43 9.39
C SER A 98 -5.60 0.04 8.85
N PRO A 99 -5.05 -1.06 9.40
CA PRO A 99 -5.24 -2.40 8.82
C PRO A 99 -6.71 -2.86 8.72
N GLN A 100 -7.57 -2.37 9.61
CA GLN A 100 -8.99 -2.76 9.69
C GLN A 100 -9.92 -1.77 8.97
N ASN A 101 -9.42 -0.63 8.49
CA ASN A 101 -10.25 0.41 7.91
C ASN A 101 -9.76 0.81 6.51
N SER A 102 -10.50 0.34 5.50
CA SER A 102 -10.27 0.70 4.09
C SER A 102 -11.30 1.69 3.59
N ALA A 103 -10.85 2.69 2.84
CA ALA A 103 -11.71 3.53 2.01
C ALA A 103 -11.63 3.09 0.54
N THR A 104 -12.77 3.06 -0.14
CA THR A 104 -12.81 2.94 -1.61
C THR A 104 -12.35 4.26 -2.22
N VAL A 105 -11.47 4.19 -3.21
CA VAL A 105 -10.94 5.40 -3.85
C VAL A 105 -11.76 5.75 -5.08
N SER A 106 -11.91 7.05 -5.34
CA SER A 106 -12.56 7.56 -6.56
C SER A 106 -11.60 7.60 -7.75
N ASP A 107 -10.30 7.69 -7.45
CA ASP A 107 -9.19 7.68 -8.40
C ASP A 107 -7.92 7.34 -7.62
N GLY A 108 -7.04 6.55 -8.21
CA GLY A 108 -5.86 6.08 -7.51
C GLY A 108 -4.90 5.27 -8.34
N VAL A 109 -3.60 5.51 -8.12
CA VAL A 109 -2.52 4.87 -8.86
C VAL A 109 -1.29 4.68 -7.99
N CYS A 110 -0.58 3.58 -8.20
CA CYS A 110 0.82 3.43 -7.80
C CYS A 110 1.68 3.21 -9.04
N LYS A 111 2.78 3.94 -9.16
CA LYS A 111 3.82 3.73 -10.16
C LYS A 111 5.08 3.20 -9.50
N PHE A 112 5.63 2.13 -10.06
CA PHE A 112 6.87 1.49 -9.63
C PHE A 112 8.00 1.94 -10.55
N PHE A 113 9.11 2.38 -9.98
CA PHE A 113 10.27 2.87 -10.73
C PHE A 113 11.40 1.86 -10.65
N TYR A 114 12.00 1.55 -11.79
CA TYR A 114 13.07 0.57 -11.89
C TYR A 114 14.31 1.16 -12.57
N LYS A 115 15.49 0.75 -12.11
CA LYS A 115 16.77 0.94 -12.78
C LYS A 115 17.48 -0.41 -12.85
N ASP A 116 17.86 -0.83 -14.05
CA ASP A 116 18.54 -2.13 -14.27
C ASP A 116 17.79 -3.30 -13.61
N THR A 117 16.45 -3.31 -13.71
CA THR A 117 15.51 -4.25 -13.07
C THR A 117 15.34 -4.14 -11.54
N MET A 118 16.16 -3.34 -10.87
CA MET A 118 16.03 -3.07 -9.44
C MET A 118 14.97 -1.99 -9.19
N LEU A 119 14.05 -2.24 -8.27
CA LEU A 119 13.04 -1.27 -7.86
C LEU A 119 13.71 -0.12 -7.11
N THR A 120 13.76 1.08 -7.69
CA THR A 120 14.38 2.28 -7.10
C THR A 120 13.40 3.18 -6.36
N GLY A 121 12.11 3.04 -6.63
CA GLY A 121 11.10 3.83 -5.94
C GLY A 121 9.68 3.40 -6.23
N ILE A 122 8.76 3.92 -5.42
CA ILE A 122 7.33 3.72 -5.56
C ILE A 122 6.65 5.08 -5.32
N MET A 123 5.75 5.47 -6.21
CA MET A 123 4.88 6.62 -5.97
C MET A 123 3.43 6.16 -5.98
N CYS A 124 2.72 6.34 -4.88
CA CYS A 124 1.31 6.03 -4.76
C CYS A 124 0.52 7.32 -4.48
N GLY A 125 -0.66 7.45 -5.09
CA GLY A 125 -1.55 8.59 -4.88
C GLY A 125 -2.98 8.16 -5.04
N VAL A 126 -3.84 8.60 -4.13
CA VAL A 126 -5.29 8.35 -4.21
C VAL A 126 -6.08 9.61 -3.91
N LYS A 127 -7.30 9.63 -4.42
CA LYS A 127 -8.34 10.61 -4.14
C LYS A 127 -9.58 9.86 -3.65
N ILE A 128 -10.03 10.20 -2.46
CA ILE A 128 -11.28 9.71 -1.87
C ILE A 128 -12.25 10.88 -1.83
N ASP A 129 -13.42 10.70 -2.42
CA ASP A 129 -14.49 11.70 -2.43
C ASP A 129 -15.70 11.12 -1.68
N GLU A 130 -16.00 11.63 -0.50
CA GLU A 130 -17.06 11.12 0.37
C GLU A 130 -17.81 12.26 1.06
N THR A 131 -19.14 12.26 0.97
CA THR A 131 -20.03 13.20 1.71
C THR A 131 -19.65 14.69 1.57
N GLY A 132 -19.16 15.10 0.40
CA GLY A 132 -18.75 16.50 0.13
C GLY A 132 -17.32 16.85 0.58
N ARG A 133 -16.57 15.87 1.10
CA ARG A 133 -15.16 16.00 1.48
C ARG A 133 -14.28 15.21 0.53
N ARG A 134 -13.07 15.75 0.30
CA ARG A 134 -12.00 15.10 -0.45
C ARG A 134 -10.82 14.84 0.48
N THR A 135 -10.36 13.60 0.48
CA THR A 135 -9.09 13.19 1.10
C THR A 135 -8.13 12.73 0.02
N THR A 136 -6.90 13.21 0.06
CA THR A 136 -5.81 12.75 -0.81
C THR A 136 -4.70 12.18 0.03
N ALA A 137 -4.16 11.02 -0.38
CA ALA A 137 -3.05 10.39 0.29
C ALA A 137 -1.98 10.02 -0.73
N ILE A 138 -0.82 10.68 -0.63
CA ILE A 138 0.30 10.55 -1.56
C ILE A 138 1.51 10.03 -0.79
N VAL A 139 2.18 9.05 -1.35
CA VAL A 139 3.47 8.54 -0.89
C VAL A 139 4.45 8.57 -2.06
N VAL A 140 5.60 9.19 -1.84
CA VAL A 140 6.78 9.09 -2.69
C VAL A 140 7.84 8.35 -1.89
N PHE A 141 8.19 7.13 -2.27
CA PHE A 141 9.14 6.28 -1.58
C PHE A 141 10.37 6.04 -2.45
N ASN A 142 11.55 6.31 -1.88
CA ASN A 142 12.83 5.99 -2.49
C ASN A 142 13.41 4.77 -1.79
N SER A 143 13.67 3.69 -2.51
CA SER A 143 14.32 2.52 -1.93
C SER A 143 15.81 2.79 -1.69
N ARG A 144 16.33 2.22 -0.61
CA ARG A 144 17.77 2.17 -0.33
C ARG A 144 18.24 0.76 -0.69
N HIS A 145 19.19 0.67 -1.61
CA HIS A 145 19.96 -0.53 -1.93
C HIS A 145 21.40 -0.34 -1.49
#